data_AF-A0A839JGP3-F1
#
_entry.id   AF-A0A839JGP3-F1
#
_cell.length_a   1.000
_cell.length_b   1.000
_cell.length_c   1.000
_cell.angle_alpha   90.00
_cell.angle_beta   90.00
_cell.angle_gamma   90.00
#
_symmetry.space_group_name_H-M   'P 1'
#
loop_
_entity.id
_entity.type
_entity.pdbx_description
1 polymer ?
#
loop_
_entity_poly.entity_id
_entity_poly.type
_entity_poly.pdbx_seq_one_letter_code
_entity_poly.pdbx_strand_id
1 'polypeptide(L)'
;MPLDGVLHELMHFQTNYYRENPNSIISTLSEDEYYILKESLTALLDESWKPIMTLSDASYPEFQALRDKLREYYYECRDFDKLMEYGAKEVIAGYTG
;
A
#
# COMPACT_ATOMS: atom_id res chain seq x y z
N MET A 1 -3.13 18.67 -10.39
CA MET A 1 -2.95 17.60 -9.39
C MET A 1 -2.13 18.21 -8.26
N PRO A 2 -2.66 18.30 -7.02
CA PRO A 2 -1.88 18.70 -5.86
C PRO A 2 -0.68 17.76 -5.64
N LEU A 3 0.32 18.19 -4.87
CA LEU A 3 1.50 17.38 -4.53
C LEU A 3 1.11 16.02 -3.93
N ASP A 4 0.05 15.97 -3.13
CA ASP A 4 -0.49 14.76 -2.53
C ASP A 4 -0.87 13.71 -3.59
N GLY A 5 -1.52 14.14 -4.68
CA GLY A 5 -1.87 13.26 -5.79
C GLY A 5 -0.64 12.74 -6.54
N VAL A 6 0.41 13.57 -6.68
CA VAL A 6 1.67 13.11 -7.30
C VAL A 6 2.35 12.05 -6.44
N LEU A 7 2.36 12.22 -5.12
CA LEU A 7 2.95 11.25 -4.19
C LEU A 7 2.15 9.95 -4.14
N HIS A 8 0.82 10.04 -4.19
CA HIS A 8 -0.08 8.89 -4.31
C HIS A 8 0.25 8.06 -5.57
N GLU A 9 0.32 8.69 -6.74
CA GLU A 9 0.68 8.01 -7.99
C GLU A 9 2.12 7.47 -7.97
N LEU A 10 3.05 8.15 -7.29
CA LEU A 10 4.42 7.65 -7.14
C LEU A 10 4.47 6.37 -6.29
N MET A 11 3.65 6.27 -5.24
CA MET A 11 3.50 5.04 -4.45
C MET A 11 2.93 3.90 -5.32
N HIS A 12 1.95 4.19 -6.17
CA HIS A 12 1.47 3.22 -7.14
C HIS A 12 2.56 2.78 -8.11
N PHE A 13 3.36 3.72 -8.62
CA PHE A 13 4.48 3.41 -9.50
C PHE A 13 5.52 2.50 -8.81
N GLN A 14 5.86 2.78 -7.55
CA GLN A 14 6.71 1.91 -6.75
C GLN A 14 6.10 0.51 -6.60
N THR A 15 4.78 0.41 -6.40
CA THR A 15 4.06 -0.86 -6.29
C THR A 15 4.08 -1.65 -7.62
N ASN A 16 3.93 -0.96 -8.75
CA ASN A 16 3.99 -1.57 -10.09
C ASN A 16 5.34 -2.27 -10.35
N TYR A 17 6.45 -1.72 -9.85
CA TYR A 17 7.76 -2.37 -9.95
C TYR A 17 7.76 -3.79 -9.36
N TYR A 18 7.08 -3.98 -8.22
CA TYR A 18 6.96 -5.32 -7.61
C TYR A 18 5.98 -6.21 -8.38
N ARG A 19 4.94 -5.64 -9.01
CA ARG A 19 3.98 -6.38 -9.84
C ARG A 19 4.64 -6.93 -11.10
N GLU A 20 5.50 -6.14 -11.74
CA GLU A 20 6.19 -6.52 -12.98
C GLU A 20 7.37 -7.49 -12.75
N ASN A 21 7.88 -7.58 -11.52
CA ASN A 21 8.93 -8.53 -11.17
C ASN A 21 8.36 -9.96 -10.98
N PRO A 22 8.67 -10.93 -11.86
CA PRO A 22 8.09 -12.29 -11.79
C PRO A 22 8.53 -13.09 -10.55
N ASN A 23 9.58 -12.67 -9.85
CA ASN A 23 10.03 -13.31 -8.61
C ASN A 23 9.32 -12.75 -7.37
N SER A 24 8.54 -11.68 -7.52
CA SER A 24 7.79 -11.07 -6.43
C SER A 24 6.46 -11.79 -6.23
N ILE A 25 6.05 -11.97 -4.98
CA ILE A 25 4.71 -12.46 -4.64
C ILE A 25 3.60 -11.55 -5.18
N ILE A 26 3.90 -10.26 -5.42
CA ILE A 26 2.94 -9.32 -5.99
C ILE A 26 2.57 -9.69 -7.43
N SER A 27 3.46 -10.34 -8.17
CA SER A 27 3.19 -10.81 -9.53
C SER A 27 2.14 -11.93 -9.59
N THR A 28 1.89 -12.62 -8.48
CA THR A 28 0.94 -13.74 -8.43
C THR A 28 -0.47 -13.33 -8.00
N LEU A 29 -0.67 -12.08 -7.56
CA LEU A 29 -1.98 -11.57 -7.16
C LEU A 29 -2.94 -11.53 -8.37
N SER A 30 -4.23 -11.71 -8.12
CA SER A 30 -5.27 -11.33 -9.08
C SER A 30 -5.29 -9.81 -9.26
N GLU A 31 -5.97 -9.34 -10.32
CA GLU A 31 -6.12 -7.89 -10.55
C GLU A 31 -6.86 -7.19 -9.41
N ASP A 32 -7.90 -7.82 -8.86
CA ASP A 32 -8.65 -7.28 -7.72
C ASP A 32 -7.78 -7.21 -6.46
N GLU A 33 -7.04 -8.29 -6.17
CA GLU A 33 -6.12 -8.31 -5.04
C GLU A 33 -5.03 -7.24 -5.17
N TYR A 34 -4.45 -7.14 -6.36
CA TYR A 34 -3.45 -6.13 -6.67
C TYR A 34 -3.99 -4.71 -6.50
N TYR A 35 -5.20 -4.45 -7.03
CA TYR A 35 -5.88 -3.17 -6.88
C TYR A 35 -6.06 -2.81 -5.41
N ILE A 36 -6.58 -3.71 -4.59
CA ILE A 36 -6.80 -3.46 -3.16
C ILE A 36 -5.49 -3.12 -2.45
N LEU A 37 -4.43 -3.91 -2.69
CA LEU A 37 -3.13 -3.66 -2.07
C LEU A 37 -2.54 -2.31 -2.51
N LYS A 38 -2.53 -2.04 -3.81
CA LYS A 38 -2.01 -0.80 -4.42
C LYS A 38 -2.70 0.44 -3.84
N GLU A 39 -4.03 0.43 -3.77
CA GLU A 39 -4.82 1.53 -3.20
C GLU A 39 -4.66 1.65 -1.69
N SER A 40 -4.30 0.58 -0.99
CA SER A 40 -4.18 0.62 0.48
C SER A 40 -2.80 1.09 0.96
N LEU A 41 -1.75 0.87 0.16
CA LEU A 41 -0.39 1.32 0.47
C LEU A 41 -0.25 2.85 0.52
N THR A 42 -1.15 3.60 -0.13
CA THR A 42 -1.10 5.08 -0.13
C THR A 42 -1.33 5.66 1.26
N ALA A 43 -1.97 4.92 2.17
CA ALA A 43 -2.13 5.28 3.58
C ALA A 43 -0.79 5.48 4.32
N LEU A 44 0.32 4.92 3.83
CA LEU A 44 1.65 5.14 4.42
C LEU A 44 2.14 6.59 4.27
N LEU A 45 1.65 7.29 3.26
CA LEU A 45 2.05 8.66 2.95
C LEU A 45 1.57 9.63 4.05
N ASP A 46 0.41 9.35 4.65
CA ASP A 46 -0.21 10.17 5.71
C ASP A 46 0.65 10.34 6.96
N GLU A 47 1.56 9.40 7.23
CA GLU A 47 2.46 9.42 8.38
C GLU A 47 3.91 9.64 7.97
N SER A 48 4.37 8.97 6.91
CA SER A 48 5.80 8.93 6.58
C SER A 48 6.29 10.19 5.86
N TRP A 49 5.37 11.01 5.33
CA TRP A 49 5.69 12.18 4.50
C TRP A 49 5.16 13.49 5.07
N LYS A 50 4.75 13.53 6.34
CA LYS A 50 4.52 14.80 7.04
C LYS A 50 5.85 15.54 7.25
N PRO A 51 5.90 16.87 7.03
CA PRO A 51 4.79 17.78 6.76
C PRO A 51 4.53 18.08 5.27
N ILE A 52 5.14 17.33 4.34
CA ILE A 52 5.04 17.57 2.89
C ILE A 52 3.61 17.30 2.39
N MET A 53 2.96 16.29 2.97
CA MET A 53 1.54 16.01 2.72
C MET A 53 0.61 16.95 3.48
N THR A 54 -0.38 17.46 2.75
CA THR A 54 -1.34 18.46 3.23
C THR A 54 -2.78 17.92 3.30
N LEU A 55 -3.07 16.81 2.64
CA LEU A 55 -4.36 16.13 2.66
C LEU A 55 -4.18 14.63 2.97
N SER A 56 -4.83 14.13 4.01
CA SER A 56 -4.81 12.70 4.35
C SER A 56 -5.51 11.89 3.25
N ASP A 57 -4.94 10.76 2.87
CA ASP A 57 -5.59 9.75 2.03
C ASP A 57 -6.51 8.87 2.91
N ALA A 58 -7.73 9.37 3.14
CA ALA A 58 -8.79 8.65 3.86
C ALA A 58 -9.79 7.95 2.91
N SER A 59 -9.39 7.68 1.66
CA SER A 59 -10.26 7.06 0.67
C SER A 59 -10.50 5.57 0.98
N TYR A 60 -11.59 5.00 0.43
CA TYR A 60 -11.96 3.57 0.52
C TYR A 60 -12.13 3.00 1.94
N PRO A 61 -13.25 3.35 2.62
CA PRO A 61 -13.60 2.81 3.94
C PRO A 61 -13.54 1.27 4.04
N GLU A 62 -13.84 0.57 2.94
CA GLU A 62 -13.81 -0.89 2.85
C GLU A 62 -12.41 -1.49 3.04
N PHE A 63 -11.34 -0.73 2.84
CA PHE A 63 -9.96 -1.19 2.99
C PHE A 63 -9.30 -0.68 4.26
N GLN A 64 -10.03 0.03 5.13
CA GLN A 64 -9.43 0.68 6.29
C GLN A 64 -8.73 -0.32 7.23
N ALA A 65 -9.33 -1.50 7.45
CA ALA A 65 -8.73 -2.55 8.29
C ALA A 65 -7.35 -3.00 7.75
N LEU A 66 -7.21 -3.09 6.43
CA LEU A 66 -5.92 -3.37 5.81
C LEU A 66 -4.96 -2.18 5.92
N ARG A 67 -5.43 -0.98 5.60
CA ARG A 67 -4.62 0.25 5.67
C ARG A 67 -4.00 0.40 7.06
N ASP A 68 -4.75 0.09 8.11
CA ASP A 68 -4.27 0.09 9.50
C ASP A 68 -3.17 -0.94 9.72
N LYS A 69 -3.41 -2.20 9.32
CA LYS A 69 -2.39 -3.27 9.40
C LYS A 69 -1.09 -2.93 8.66
N LEU A 70 -1.18 -2.38 7.45
CA LEU A 70 0.01 -1.99 6.66
C LEU A 70 0.79 -0.88 7.34
N ARG A 71 0.10 0.14 7.87
CA ARG A 71 0.72 1.23 8.60
C ARG A 71 1.41 0.75 9.86
N GLU A 72 0.72 -0.06 10.67
CA GLU A 72 1.29 -0.65 11.89
C GLU A 72 2.52 -1.49 11.58
N TYR A 73 2.42 -2.40 10.60
CA TYR A 73 3.55 -3.24 10.20
C TYR A 73 4.74 -2.41 9.71
N TYR A 74 4.51 -1.43 8.84
CA TYR A 74 5.59 -0.58 8.33
C TYR A 74 6.18 0.33 9.42
N TYR A 75 5.36 0.75 10.39
CA TYR A 75 5.83 1.52 11.53
C TYR A 75 6.90 0.78 12.33
N GLU A 76 6.69 -0.52 12.53
CA GLU A 76 7.60 -1.39 13.27
C GLU A 76 8.82 -1.82 12.45
N CYS A 77 8.63 -2.21 11.18
CA CYS A 77 9.71 -2.82 10.40
C CYS A 77 10.55 -1.83 9.59
N ARG A 78 9.98 -0.70 9.16
CA ARG A 78 10.61 0.29 8.26
C ARG A 78 11.27 -0.30 7.00
N ASP A 79 10.74 -1.44 6.54
CA ASP A 79 11.28 -2.21 5.43
C ASP A 79 10.17 -2.41 4.39
N PHE A 80 10.34 -1.76 3.24
CA PHE A 80 9.32 -1.76 2.20
C PHE A 80 9.20 -3.11 1.49
N ASP A 81 10.31 -3.85 1.33
CA ASP A 81 10.27 -5.18 0.70
C ASP A 81 9.45 -6.14 1.58
N LYS A 82 9.69 -6.11 2.90
CA LYS A 82 8.88 -6.89 3.85
C LYS A 82 7.42 -6.43 3.87
N LEU A 83 7.16 -5.13 3.76
CA LEU A 83 5.80 -4.61 3.70
C LEU A 83 5.05 -5.14 2.48
N MET A 84 5.70 -5.18 1.31
CA MET A 84 5.11 -5.73 0.10
C MET A 84 4.75 -7.21 0.29
N GLU A 85 5.66 -8.01 0.85
CA GLU A 85 5.38 -9.42 1.16
C GLU A 85 4.24 -9.61 2.16
N TYR A 86 4.20 -8.77 3.20
CA TYR A 86 3.16 -8.80 4.22
C TYR A 86 1.80 -8.44 3.63
N GLY A 87 1.72 -7.33 2.91
CA GLY A 87 0.49 -6.88 2.26
C GLY A 87 -0.05 -7.91 1.27
N ALA A 88 0.83 -8.55 0.48
CA ALA A 88 0.44 -9.63 -0.42
C ALA A 88 -0.21 -10.82 0.30
N LYS A 89 0.32 -11.21 1.46
CA LYS A 89 -0.24 -12.30 2.26
C LYS A 89 -1.60 -11.94 2.82
N GLU A 90 -1.77 -10.70 3.27
CA GLU A 90 -3.04 -10.22 3.80
C GLU A 90 -4.14 -10.17 2.72
N VAL A 91 -3.83 -9.77 1.46
CA VAL A 91 -4.82 -9.80 0.36
C VAL A 91 -5.28 -11.20 0.07
N ILE A 92 -4.32 -12.12 -0.06
CA ILE A 92 -4.58 -13.53 -0.39
C ILE A 92 -5.41 -14.19 0.73
N ALA A 93 -5.17 -13.81 1.98
CA ALA A 93 -5.91 -14.28 3.13
C ALA A 93 -7.33 -13.66 3.25
N GLY A 94 -7.67 -12.68 2.41
CA GLY A 94 -8.97 -12.04 2.39
C GLY A 94 -9.19 -11.02 3.50
N TYR A 95 -8.12 -10.44 4.07
CA TYR A 95 -8.18 -9.38 5.08
C TYR A 95 -9.22 -9.61 6.18
N THR A 96 -9.15 -10.72 6.88
CA THR A 96 -10.01 -10.91 8.05
C THR A 96 -9.56 -9.96 9.17
N GLY A 97 -10.48 -9.06 9.54
CA GLY A 97 -10.41 -8.21 10.73
C GLY A 97 -10.79 -8.97 11.98
#